data_AF-A0A6V7W956-F1
#
_entry.id   AF-A0A6V7W956-F1
#
_cell.length_a   1.000
_cell.length_b   1.000
_cell.length_c   1.000
_cell.angle_alpha   90.00
_cell.angle_beta   90.00
_cell.angle_gamma   90.00
#
_symmetry.space_group_name_H-M   'P 1'
#
loop_
_entity.id
_entity.type
_entity.pdbx_description
1 polymer ?
#
loop_
_entity_poly.entity_id
_entity_poly.type
_entity_poly.pdbx_seq_one_letter_code
_entity_poly.pdbx_strand_id
1 'polypeptide(L)'
;MLGGSAILFVLLAVWPDFVVSNISYVGYGHHILNGDIIQIMGTAKRIVKSNEDLKEYKGPNSCNVAFDEKNGDITLNYNKVKETGCVVDLLTDSWDGQFEFNATVDNGDKELKDCLKLSPNGTNSNMFPFAYSIDLDWFATLSKGPPYNDNINCVNKNLCVDNYAKCLKRTGFEIGWGKNETKTKQVLASLIPIGDTTVVEGQHKTDSINKNNSQLKITIDQIWPKIDLDKFIGAEQPCLSDEGVIKPKAWKIEDKTFLNEKYRYLFVFYLLPQKRISISRKWMVDF
;
A
#
# COMPACT_ATOMS: atom_id res chain seq x y z
N MET A 1 -15.99 25.38 76.08
CA MET A 1 -16.54 25.22 74.71
C MET A 1 -15.40 25.40 73.73
N LEU A 2 -14.86 24.29 73.25
CA LEU A 2 -13.71 24.22 72.34
C LEU A 2 -14.24 24.10 70.91
N GLY A 3 -14.10 25.16 70.11
CA GLY A 3 -14.43 25.16 68.69
C GLY A 3 -13.18 24.90 67.86
N GLY A 4 -12.94 23.63 67.51
CA GLY A 4 -11.87 23.23 66.60
C GLY A 4 -12.37 23.25 65.16
N SER A 5 -11.88 24.18 64.35
CA SER A 5 -12.07 24.17 62.90
C SER A 5 -11.01 23.26 62.26
N ALA A 6 -11.43 22.11 61.75
CA ALA A 6 -10.60 21.25 60.92
C ALA A 6 -10.60 21.78 59.48
N ILE A 7 -9.45 22.29 59.02
CA ILE A 7 -9.22 22.64 57.61
C ILE A 7 -8.90 21.34 56.87
N LEU A 8 -9.87 20.86 56.09
CA LEU A 8 -9.72 19.73 55.20
C LEU A 8 -8.97 20.17 53.94
N PHE A 9 -7.65 19.91 53.89
CA PHE A 9 -6.87 20.01 52.65
C PHE A 9 -7.22 18.83 51.74
N VAL A 10 -8.10 19.05 50.77
CA VAL A 10 -8.31 18.10 49.67
C VAL A 10 -7.12 18.24 48.72
N LEU A 11 -6.13 17.36 48.90
CA LEU A 11 -5.09 17.11 47.90
C LEU A 11 -5.75 16.46 46.68
N LEU A 12 -6.12 17.29 45.70
CA LEU A 12 -6.36 16.83 44.33
C LEU A 12 -5.04 16.31 43.79
N ALA A 13 -4.81 15.00 43.93
CA ALA A 13 -3.80 14.31 43.17
C ALA A 13 -4.18 14.42 41.69
N VAL A 14 -3.61 15.41 41.00
CA VAL A 14 -3.60 15.46 39.54
C VAL A 14 -2.70 14.30 39.14
N TRP A 15 -3.32 13.14 38.87
CA TRP A 15 -2.62 12.07 38.17
C TRP A 15 -2.37 12.63 36.78
N PRO A 16 -1.11 12.88 36.36
CA PRO A 16 -0.88 13.12 34.96
C PRO A 16 -1.36 11.85 34.27
N ASP A 17 -2.37 11.99 33.41
CA ASP A 17 -2.69 10.95 32.45
C ASP A 17 -1.36 10.63 31.75
N PHE A 18 -0.74 9.52 32.15
CA PHE A 18 0.34 8.93 31.40
C PHE A 18 -0.32 8.55 30.07
N VAL A 19 -0.23 9.47 29.10
CA VAL A 19 -0.49 9.18 27.71
C VAL A 19 0.46 8.04 27.39
N VAL A 20 -0.07 6.81 27.41
CA VAL A 20 0.62 5.65 26.88
C VAL A 20 0.80 5.98 25.41
N SER A 21 1.96 6.49 25.05
CA SER A 21 2.32 6.72 23.67
C SER A 21 2.25 5.36 22.99
N ASN A 22 1.30 5.18 22.08
CA ASN A 22 1.25 3.99 21.22
C ASN A 22 2.49 4.03 20.32
N ILE A 23 3.59 3.47 20.83
CA ILE A 23 4.83 3.29 20.10
C ILE A 23 4.57 2.22 19.04
N SER A 24 4.82 2.57 17.79
CA SER A 24 4.74 1.65 16.65
C SER A 24 6.02 1.73 15.85
N TYR A 25 6.31 0.66 15.09
CA TYR A 25 7.46 0.60 14.20
C TYR A 25 6.99 0.66 12.76
N VAL A 26 7.73 1.42 11.93
CA VAL A 26 7.41 1.60 10.52
C VAL A 26 8.67 1.45 9.67
N GLY A 27 8.50 1.07 8.40
CA GLY A 27 9.59 1.07 7.43
C GLY A 27 10.60 -0.05 7.58
N TYR A 28 11.48 -0.16 6.58
CA TYR A 28 12.60 -1.12 6.57
C TYR A 28 13.59 -0.80 7.70
N GLY A 29 13.83 0.48 7.96
CA GLY A 29 14.73 0.94 9.01
C GLY A 29 14.24 0.72 10.43
N HIS A 30 13.03 0.20 10.66
CA HIS A 30 12.41 0.10 11.99
C HIS A 30 12.37 1.45 12.73
N HIS A 31 11.82 2.47 12.07
CA HIS A 31 11.67 3.81 12.64
C HIS A 31 10.60 3.80 13.74
N ILE A 32 10.83 4.55 14.81
CA ILE A 32 9.90 4.65 15.95
C ILE A 32 8.90 5.77 15.67
N LEU A 33 7.65 5.38 15.49
CA LEU A 33 6.51 6.26 15.27
C LEU A 33 5.78 6.48 16.61
N ASN A 34 5.54 7.74 16.94
CA ASN A 34 4.73 8.16 18.07
C ASN A 34 3.65 9.13 17.58
N GLY A 35 2.39 8.66 17.55
CA GLY A 35 1.32 9.37 16.85
C GLY A 35 1.60 9.44 15.35
N ASP A 36 1.77 10.64 14.80
CA ASP A 36 2.10 10.88 13.39
C ASP A 36 3.52 11.43 13.16
N ILE A 37 4.41 11.28 14.16
CA ILE A 37 5.78 11.79 14.13
C ILE A 37 6.78 10.65 14.25
N ILE A 38 7.79 10.63 13.36
CA ILE A 38 8.97 9.79 13.53
C ILE A 38 9.87 10.41 14.58
N GLN A 39 9.81 9.84 15.78
CA GLN A 39 10.56 10.31 16.94
C GLN A 39 12.02 9.87 16.87
N ILE A 40 12.27 8.66 16.38
CA ILE A 40 13.61 8.10 16.23
C ILE A 40 13.71 7.43 14.86
N MET A 41 14.63 7.90 14.03
CA MET A 41 15.03 7.19 12.83
C MET A 41 15.76 5.92 13.25
N GLY A 42 15.40 4.78 12.66
CA GLY A 42 16.03 3.51 13.00
C GLY A 42 17.35 3.30 12.27
N THR A 43 17.63 2.08 11.81
CA THR A 43 18.94 1.71 11.24
C THR A 43 19.17 2.29 9.85
N ALA A 44 18.11 2.51 9.07
CA ALA A 44 18.20 3.05 7.71
C ALA A 44 18.19 4.59 7.69
N LYS A 45 19.29 5.22 8.17
CA LYS A 45 19.43 6.69 8.18
C LYS A 45 20.14 7.26 6.95
N ARG A 46 20.91 6.44 6.24
CA ARG A 46 21.79 6.92 5.16
C ARG A 46 21.03 6.97 3.84
N ILE A 47 21.05 8.12 3.18
CA ILE A 47 20.43 8.28 1.87
C ILE A 47 21.30 7.61 0.82
N VAL A 48 20.70 6.68 0.09
CA VAL A 48 21.29 6.00 -1.06
C VAL A 48 21.46 7.02 -2.20
N LYS A 49 22.67 7.08 -2.76
CA LYS A 49 22.99 7.93 -3.93
C LYS A 49 23.53 7.13 -5.12
N SER A 50 23.75 5.84 -4.93
CA SER A 50 24.31 4.93 -5.93
C SER A 50 23.83 3.50 -5.72
N ASN A 51 24.02 2.64 -6.73
CA ASN A 51 23.76 1.21 -6.57
C ASN A 51 24.73 0.53 -5.58
N GLU A 52 25.90 1.10 -5.34
CA GLU A 52 26.84 0.60 -4.34
C GLU A 52 26.26 0.76 -2.93
N ASP A 53 25.61 1.89 -2.67
CA ASP A 53 25.01 2.19 -1.37
C ASP A 53 23.91 1.20 -1.01
N LEU A 54 23.18 0.69 -2.01
CA LEU A 54 22.13 -0.32 -1.83
C LEU A 54 22.66 -1.66 -1.28
N LYS A 55 23.96 -1.96 -1.41
CA LYS A 55 24.51 -3.24 -0.94
C LYS A 55 24.45 -3.38 0.59
N GLU A 56 24.49 -2.26 1.31
CA GLU A 56 24.36 -2.22 2.78
C GLU A 56 22.91 -2.45 3.24
N TYR A 57 21.93 -2.29 2.34
CA TYR A 57 20.50 -2.38 2.63
C TYR A 57 19.91 -3.77 2.31
N LYS A 58 20.74 -4.80 2.36
CA LYS A 58 20.31 -6.19 2.14
C LYS A 58 19.88 -6.83 3.45
N GLY A 59 18.68 -7.40 3.48
CA GLY A 59 18.17 -8.09 4.66
C GLY A 59 16.88 -8.87 4.39
N PRO A 60 16.37 -9.58 5.40
CA PRO A 60 15.02 -10.14 5.35
C PRO A 60 14.01 -9.03 5.02
N ASN A 61 13.15 -9.24 4.03
CA ASN A 61 12.14 -8.27 3.56
C ASN A 61 12.69 -6.97 2.91
N SER A 62 13.99 -6.87 2.62
CA SER A 62 14.51 -5.78 1.79
C SER A 62 14.03 -5.95 0.34
N CYS A 63 13.62 -4.86 -0.32
CA CYS A 63 13.26 -4.95 -1.73
C CYS A 63 14.49 -5.22 -2.61
N ASN A 64 14.28 -5.90 -3.74
CA ASN A 64 15.28 -5.88 -4.81
C ASN A 64 15.15 -4.55 -5.56
N VAL A 65 15.99 -3.60 -5.17
CA VAL A 65 15.99 -2.22 -5.67
C VAL A 65 17.11 -2.04 -6.70
N ALA A 66 16.81 -1.30 -7.77
CA ALA A 66 17.81 -0.66 -8.62
C ALA A 66 17.63 0.86 -8.55
N PHE A 67 18.74 1.60 -8.52
CA PHE A 67 18.75 3.05 -8.50
C PHE A 67 19.30 3.59 -9.82
N ASP A 68 18.52 4.42 -10.51
CA ASP A 68 19.00 5.17 -11.67
C ASP A 68 19.71 6.45 -11.19
N GLU A 69 21.04 6.44 -11.24
CA GLU A 69 21.86 7.57 -10.79
C GLU A 69 21.68 8.84 -11.62
N LYS A 70 21.12 8.74 -12.84
CA LYS A 70 20.87 9.90 -13.71
C LYS A 70 19.59 10.62 -13.33
N ASN A 71 18.52 9.86 -13.09
CA ASN A 71 17.17 10.39 -12.90
C ASN A 71 16.74 10.38 -11.43
N GLY A 72 17.43 9.63 -10.57
CA GLY A 72 17.06 9.40 -9.18
C GLY A 72 15.95 8.37 -9.00
N ASP A 73 15.58 7.65 -10.05
CA ASP A 73 14.47 6.70 -10.03
C ASP A 73 14.83 5.43 -9.26
N ILE A 74 13.87 4.97 -8.46
CA ILE A 74 13.95 3.73 -7.68
C ILE A 74 13.07 2.69 -8.37
N THR A 75 13.66 1.62 -8.89
CA THR A 75 12.94 0.52 -9.51
C THR A 75 12.86 -0.68 -8.58
N LEU A 76 11.65 -1.18 -8.34
CA LEU A 76 11.38 -2.36 -7.51
C LEU A 76 10.96 -3.54 -8.37
N ASN A 77 11.66 -4.68 -8.26
CA ASN A 77 11.30 -5.88 -9.02
C ASN A 77 10.40 -6.82 -8.18
N TYR A 78 9.09 -6.77 -8.44
CA TYR A 78 8.11 -7.56 -7.70
C TYR A 78 8.32 -9.07 -7.81
N ASN A 79 8.75 -9.59 -8.97
CA ASN A 79 8.94 -11.03 -9.19
C ASN A 79 9.96 -11.66 -8.22
N LYS A 80 10.90 -10.87 -7.70
CA LYS A 80 11.90 -11.31 -6.73
C LYS A 80 11.40 -11.30 -5.29
N VAL A 81 10.28 -10.63 -5.01
CA VAL A 81 9.72 -10.44 -3.65
C VAL A 81 8.28 -10.91 -3.52
N LYS A 82 7.67 -11.43 -4.59
CA LYS A 82 6.25 -11.85 -4.63
C LYS A 82 5.83 -12.85 -3.54
N GLU A 83 6.77 -13.59 -2.99
CA GLU A 83 6.51 -14.61 -1.96
C GLU A 83 6.58 -14.06 -0.54
N THR A 84 7.40 -13.03 -0.31
CA THR A 84 7.70 -12.48 1.01
C THR A 84 7.14 -11.07 1.21
N GLY A 85 6.85 -10.37 0.12
CA GLY A 85 6.74 -8.92 0.13
C GLY A 85 8.10 -8.25 0.38
N CYS A 86 8.10 -6.93 0.41
CA CYS A 86 9.23 -6.12 0.83
C CYS A 86 8.81 -4.68 1.18
N VAL A 87 9.71 -3.93 1.81
CA VAL A 87 9.49 -2.55 2.28
C VAL A 87 10.56 -1.61 1.74
N VAL A 88 10.16 -0.39 1.40
CA VAL A 88 11.06 0.71 0.99
C VAL A 88 10.75 1.96 1.79
N ASP A 89 11.80 2.56 2.34
CA ASP A 89 11.75 3.85 3.02
C ASP A 89 12.13 4.94 2.02
N LEU A 90 11.23 5.91 1.83
CA LEU A 90 11.40 7.04 0.93
C LEU A 90 11.38 8.33 1.74
N LEU A 91 12.44 9.13 1.56
CA LEU A 91 12.61 10.40 2.23
C LEU A 91 12.27 11.54 1.27
N THR A 92 11.42 12.47 1.72
CA THR A 92 11.00 13.64 0.93
C THR A 92 11.15 14.93 1.72
N ASP A 93 11.41 16.04 1.03
CA ASP A 93 11.52 17.37 1.63
C ASP A 93 10.14 17.99 1.93
N SER A 94 9.11 17.52 1.23
CA SER A 94 7.75 18.01 1.30
C SER A 94 6.74 16.88 1.08
N TRP A 95 5.54 17.05 1.63
CA TRP A 95 4.43 16.12 1.47
C TRP A 95 3.14 16.92 1.28
N ASP A 96 2.47 16.71 0.15
CA ASP A 96 1.24 17.39 -0.25
C ASP A 96 0.00 16.50 -0.12
N GLY A 97 0.14 15.30 0.46
CA GLY A 97 -0.95 14.36 0.65
C GLY A 97 -1.16 13.39 -0.52
N GLN A 98 -0.25 13.36 -1.49
CA GLN A 98 -0.31 12.45 -2.62
C GLN A 98 1.06 11.87 -2.96
N PHE A 99 1.07 10.76 -3.70
CA PHE A 99 2.28 10.24 -4.32
C PHE A 99 1.96 9.61 -5.67
N GLU A 100 2.98 9.54 -6.52
CA GLU A 100 2.89 8.98 -7.86
C GLU A 100 3.95 7.92 -8.07
N PHE A 101 3.59 6.88 -8.83
CA PHE A 101 4.55 5.88 -9.27
C PHE A 101 4.11 5.26 -10.60
N ASN A 102 5.07 4.66 -11.29
CA ASN A 102 4.83 3.89 -12.48
C ASN A 102 4.82 2.40 -12.15
N ALA A 103 3.75 1.73 -12.54
CA ALA A 103 3.63 0.28 -12.47
C ALA A 103 3.84 -0.30 -13.87
N THR A 104 4.78 -1.24 -14.02
CA THR A 104 5.14 -1.80 -15.33
C THR A 104 4.99 -3.31 -15.34
N VAL A 105 4.38 -3.84 -16.40
CA VAL A 105 4.48 -5.25 -16.78
C VAL A 105 5.37 -5.35 -18.02
N ASP A 106 6.32 -6.29 -18.01
CA ASP A 106 7.32 -6.47 -19.06
C ASP A 106 7.50 -7.97 -19.36
N ASN A 107 7.64 -8.30 -20.64
CA ASN A 107 7.88 -9.66 -21.14
C ASN A 107 9.20 -9.78 -21.91
N GLY A 108 10.20 -8.95 -21.58
CA GLY A 108 11.51 -8.91 -22.22
C GLY A 108 11.42 -8.57 -23.71
N ASP A 109 11.90 -9.48 -24.56
CA ASP A 109 11.85 -9.33 -26.03
C ASP A 109 10.59 -9.93 -26.66
N LYS A 110 9.65 -10.43 -25.85
CA LYS A 110 8.40 -11.06 -26.32
C LYS A 110 7.21 -10.12 -26.18
N GLU A 111 6.16 -10.39 -26.93
CA GLU A 111 4.93 -9.60 -26.87
C GLU A 111 4.13 -9.90 -25.59
N LEU A 112 3.46 -8.88 -25.03
CA LEU A 112 2.65 -9.00 -23.82
C LEU A 112 1.50 -10.00 -23.98
N LYS A 113 0.98 -10.20 -25.19
CA LYS A 113 -0.09 -11.16 -25.47
C LYS A 113 0.26 -12.60 -25.05
N ASP A 114 1.56 -12.91 -24.98
CA ASP A 114 2.07 -14.24 -24.65
C ASP A 114 2.12 -14.48 -23.13
N CYS A 115 2.13 -13.42 -22.31
CA CYS A 115 2.14 -13.51 -20.84
C CYS A 115 0.82 -13.06 -20.20
N LEU A 116 0.09 -12.13 -20.82
CA LEU A 116 -1.20 -11.65 -20.33
C LEU A 116 -2.30 -12.68 -20.61
N LYS A 117 -3.21 -12.84 -19.64
CA LYS A 117 -4.40 -13.69 -19.77
C LYS A 117 -5.64 -12.88 -20.14
N LEU A 118 -6.64 -13.54 -20.73
CA LEU A 118 -7.90 -12.92 -21.15
C LEU A 118 -8.72 -12.39 -19.95
N SER A 119 -9.16 -11.13 -20.03
CA SER A 119 -10.13 -10.53 -19.08
C SER A 119 -11.52 -11.22 -19.16
N PRO A 120 -12.30 -11.26 -18.06
CA PRO A 120 -12.09 -10.59 -16.76
C PRO A 120 -11.20 -11.38 -15.79
N ASN A 121 -10.90 -12.64 -16.09
CA ASN A 121 -10.10 -13.48 -15.20
C ASN A 121 -8.59 -13.21 -15.29
N GLY A 122 -8.16 -12.58 -16.38
CA GLY A 122 -6.76 -12.42 -16.72
C GLY A 122 -6.02 -11.36 -15.92
N THR A 123 -6.70 -10.28 -15.52
CA THR A 123 -6.14 -9.26 -14.62
C THR A 123 -5.70 -9.88 -13.30
N ASN A 124 -6.43 -10.88 -12.80
CA ASN A 124 -6.09 -11.60 -11.56
C ASN A 124 -4.82 -12.44 -11.66
N SER A 125 -4.37 -12.77 -12.87
CA SER A 125 -3.18 -13.59 -13.05
C SER A 125 -1.88 -12.80 -13.03
N ASN A 126 -1.95 -11.48 -13.25
CA ASN A 126 -0.79 -10.59 -13.26
C ASN A 126 -1.03 -9.44 -12.30
N MET A 127 -1.23 -9.76 -11.02
CA MET A 127 -1.46 -8.77 -9.97
C MET A 127 -0.23 -8.57 -9.11
N PHE A 128 -0.04 -7.34 -8.65
CA PHE A 128 0.82 -7.07 -7.51
C PHE A 128 0.08 -6.23 -6.45
N PRO A 129 -0.04 -6.73 -5.22
CA PRO A 129 -0.58 -6.01 -4.09
C PRO A 129 0.46 -5.09 -3.46
N PHE A 130 0.02 -3.92 -3.02
CA PHE A 130 0.84 -2.92 -2.35
C PHE A 130 0.06 -2.15 -1.28
N ALA A 131 0.79 -1.59 -0.32
CA ALA A 131 0.28 -0.69 0.69
C ALA A 131 1.31 0.40 0.96
N TYR A 132 0.97 1.39 1.78
CA TYR A 132 1.84 2.51 2.08
C TYR A 132 1.55 3.07 3.46
N SER A 133 2.60 3.53 4.13
CA SER A 133 2.57 4.29 5.39
C SER A 133 1.65 3.71 6.47
N ILE A 134 1.78 2.40 6.65
CA ILE A 134 1.24 1.61 7.74
C ILE A 134 2.37 1.17 8.66
N ASP A 135 2.05 0.75 9.88
CA ASP A 135 3.02 0.14 10.78
C ASP A 135 3.33 -1.32 10.41
N LEU A 136 4.43 -1.83 10.97
CA LEU A 136 4.94 -3.17 10.69
C LEU A 136 3.99 -4.27 11.18
N ASP A 137 3.21 -4.04 12.23
CA ASP A 137 2.22 -4.99 12.72
C ASP A 137 1.05 -5.11 11.73
N TRP A 138 0.61 -4.00 11.16
CA TRP A 138 -0.39 -3.96 10.11
C TRP A 138 0.11 -4.56 8.81
N PHE A 139 1.37 -4.28 8.42
CA PHE A 139 2.01 -4.94 7.29
C PHE A 139 2.05 -6.46 7.47
N ALA A 140 2.42 -6.95 8.66
CA ALA A 140 2.43 -8.38 8.97
C ALA A 140 1.02 -9.00 8.90
N THR A 141 -0.02 -8.23 9.22
CA THR A 141 -1.42 -8.65 9.09
C THR A 141 -1.84 -8.73 7.62
N LEU A 142 -1.65 -7.67 6.83
CA LEU A 142 -1.99 -7.64 5.40
C LEU A 142 -1.20 -8.69 4.59
N SER A 143 0.04 -8.99 4.98
CA SER A 143 0.86 -10.02 4.35
C SER A 143 0.27 -11.44 4.50
N LYS A 144 -0.66 -11.64 5.44
CA LYS A 144 -1.38 -12.91 5.62
C LYS A 144 -2.66 -13.00 4.79
N GLY A 145 -3.07 -11.93 4.15
CA GLY A 145 -4.27 -11.85 3.32
C GLY A 145 -5.17 -10.67 3.66
N PRO A 146 -6.31 -10.52 2.95
CA PRO A 146 -7.21 -9.41 3.12
C PRO A 146 -7.89 -9.41 4.50
N PRO A 147 -8.02 -8.24 5.16
CA PRO A 147 -8.64 -8.11 6.47
C PRO A 147 -10.17 -8.07 6.36
N TYR A 148 -10.81 -9.24 6.37
CA TYR A 148 -12.27 -9.32 6.45
C TYR A 148 -12.78 -9.11 7.88
N ASN A 149 -13.91 -8.42 8.03
CA ASN A 149 -14.63 -8.36 9.30
C ASN A 149 -16.12 -8.58 9.09
N ASP A 150 -16.64 -9.64 9.73
CA ASP A 150 -18.05 -10.05 9.63
C ASP A 150 -19.01 -9.07 10.31
N ASN A 151 -18.50 -8.13 11.12
CA ASN A 151 -19.29 -7.24 11.98
C ASN A 151 -19.31 -5.77 11.52
N ILE A 152 -18.84 -5.44 10.30
CA ILE A 152 -18.76 -4.05 9.81
C ILE A 152 -19.86 -3.75 8.78
N ASN A 153 -20.48 -2.58 8.90
CA ASN A 153 -21.40 -2.06 7.88
C ASN A 153 -20.60 -1.56 6.67
N CYS A 154 -20.90 -2.10 5.49
CA CYS A 154 -20.41 -1.54 4.25
C CYS A 154 -21.22 -0.32 3.86
N VAL A 155 -20.59 0.60 3.15
CA VAL A 155 -21.27 1.76 2.54
C VAL A 155 -22.47 1.31 1.70
N ASN A 156 -22.35 0.15 1.04
CA ASN A 156 -23.41 -0.44 0.23
C ASN A 156 -23.73 -1.89 0.64
N LYS A 157 -24.24 -2.04 1.88
CA LYS A 157 -24.51 -3.34 2.53
C LYS A 157 -25.32 -4.33 1.67
N ASN A 158 -26.32 -3.85 0.92
CA ASN A 158 -27.17 -4.72 0.11
C ASN A 158 -26.39 -5.41 -1.03
N LEU A 159 -25.53 -4.67 -1.74
CA LEU A 159 -24.70 -5.22 -2.82
C LEU A 159 -23.67 -6.24 -2.33
N CYS A 160 -23.18 -6.07 -1.09
CA CYS A 160 -22.19 -6.98 -0.52
C CYS A 160 -22.80 -8.28 0.03
N VAL A 161 -24.01 -8.20 0.59
CA VAL A 161 -24.76 -9.37 1.05
C VAL A 161 -25.14 -10.27 -0.12
N ASP A 162 -25.60 -9.71 -1.23
CA ASP A 162 -26.04 -10.47 -2.41
C ASP A 162 -24.89 -11.19 -3.13
N ASN A 163 -23.66 -10.69 -2.99
CA ASN A 163 -22.45 -11.25 -3.61
C ASN A 163 -21.61 -12.15 -2.67
N TYR A 164 -22.13 -12.51 -1.48
CA TYR A 164 -21.39 -13.25 -0.44
C TYR A 164 -20.06 -12.58 -0.04
N ALA A 165 -19.93 -11.28 -0.25
CA ALA A 165 -18.71 -10.53 0.00
C ALA A 165 -18.71 -10.00 1.45
N LYS A 166 -17.68 -10.35 2.21
CA LYS A 166 -17.43 -9.78 3.54
C LYS A 166 -16.92 -8.35 3.38
N CYS A 167 -17.33 -7.46 4.29
CA CYS A 167 -16.89 -6.07 4.24
C CYS A 167 -15.38 -5.96 4.50
N LEU A 168 -14.70 -5.20 3.65
CA LEU A 168 -13.28 -4.92 3.78
C LEU A 168 -13.07 -3.67 4.64
N LYS A 169 -12.15 -3.77 5.59
CA LYS A 169 -11.68 -2.64 6.41
C LYS A 169 -10.24 -2.31 6.07
N ARG A 170 -9.91 -1.03 6.03
CA ARG A 170 -8.55 -0.45 5.98
C ARG A 170 -7.51 -1.31 5.22
N THR A 171 -7.59 -1.32 3.91
CA THR A 171 -6.81 -2.19 3.03
C THR A 171 -5.92 -1.39 2.06
N GLY A 172 -4.95 -2.09 1.45
CA GLY A 172 -4.12 -1.54 0.37
C GLY A 172 -4.78 -1.74 -0.99
N PHE A 173 -3.97 -1.72 -2.05
CA PHE A 173 -4.45 -1.88 -3.42
C PHE A 173 -3.69 -2.99 -4.15
N GLU A 174 -4.29 -3.49 -5.21
CA GLU A 174 -3.68 -4.42 -6.16
C GLU A 174 -3.81 -3.85 -7.56
N ILE A 175 -2.71 -3.90 -8.32
CA ILE A 175 -2.72 -3.54 -9.73
C ILE A 175 -2.62 -4.80 -10.56
N GLY A 176 -3.49 -4.95 -11.55
CA GLY A 176 -3.58 -6.13 -12.40
C GLY A 176 -3.56 -5.80 -13.88
N TRP A 177 -2.90 -6.65 -14.69
CA TRP A 177 -2.91 -6.57 -16.16
C TRP A 177 -3.55 -7.80 -16.81
N GLY A 178 -4.38 -7.55 -17.82
CA GLY A 178 -4.99 -8.56 -18.67
C GLY A 178 -4.95 -8.16 -20.15
N LYS A 179 -5.40 -9.05 -21.03
CA LYS A 179 -5.57 -8.75 -22.45
C LYS A 179 -7.04 -8.79 -22.87
N ASN A 180 -7.40 -7.87 -23.77
CA ASN A 180 -8.65 -7.90 -24.53
C ASN A 180 -8.36 -8.29 -25.98
N GLU A 181 -8.70 -9.52 -26.37
CA GLU A 181 -8.48 -10.02 -27.74
C GLU A 181 -9.64 -9.70 -28.69
N THR A 182 -10.84 -9.42 -28.18
CA THR A 182 -12.05 -9.42 -28.99
C THR A 182 -12.35 -8.10 -29.71
N LYS A 183 -11.70 -6.97 -29.36
CA LYS A 183 -11.97 -5.69 -30.07
C LYS A 183 -10.78 -4.78 -30.35
N THR A 184 -9.77 -4.71 -29.48
CA THR A 184 -8.76 -3.62 -29.59
C THR A 184 -7.31 -4.08 -29.53
N LYS A 185 -7.02 -5.36 -29.25
CA LYS A 185 -5.65 -5.86 -28.98
C LYS A 185 -4.92 -4.96 -27.97
N GLN A 186 -5.67 -4.51 -26.95
CA GLN A 186 -5.18 -3.59 -25.93
C GLN A 186 -4.93 -4.32 -24.63
N VAL A 187 -3.99 -3.75 -23.87
CA VAL A 187 -3.77 -4.09 -22.49
C VAL A 187 -4.95 -3.55 -21.67
N LEU A 188 -5.51 -4.43 -20.84
CA LEU A 188 -6.44 -4.05 -19.79
C LEU A 188 -5.69 -3.92 -18.49
N ALA A 189 -6.05 -2.91 -17.73
CA ALA A 189 -5.46 -2.63 -16.44
C ALA A 189 -6.55 -2.44 -15.39
N SER A 190 -6.22 -2.77 -14.16
CA SER A 190 -7.12 -2.66 -13.00
C SER A 190 -6.35 -2.17 -11.79
N LEU A 191 -7.02 -1.40 -10.94
CA LEU A 191 -6.57 -1.08 -9.57
C LEU A 191 -7.74 -1.37 -8.65
N ILE A 192 -7.59 -2.36 -7.79
CA ILE A 192 -8.66 -2.82 -6.91
C ILE A 192 -8.19 -2.80 -5.47
N PRO A 193 -9.09 -2.51 -4.50
CA PRO A 193 -8.76 -2.72 -3.10
C PRO A 193 -8.42 -4.19 -2.85
N ILE A 194 -7.43 -4.43 -2.00
CA ILE A 194 -7.03 -5.79 -1.63
C ILE A 194 -8.21 -6.55 -1.00
N GLY A 195 -8.51 -7.71 -1.59
CA GLY A 195 -9.59 -8.60 -1.14
C GLY A 195 -10.95 -8.32 -1.77
N ASP A 196 -11.07 -7.26 -2.58
CA ASP A 196 -12.33 -6.92 -3.22
C ASP A 196 -12.62 -7.88 -4.38
N THR A 197 -13.87 -8.31 -4.48
CA THR A 197 -14.36 -9.15 -5.57
C THR A 197 -14.72 -8.31 -6.80
N THR A 198 -14.95 -7.01 -6.62
CA THR A 198 -15.35 -6.11 -7.69
C THR A 198 -14.14 -5.62 -8.47
N VAL A 199 -14.18 -5.78 -9.79
CA VAL A 199 -13.11 -5.34 -10.69
C VAL A 199 -13.41 -3.94 -11.20
N VAL A 200 -12.53 -3.00 -10.86
CA VAL A 200 -12.39 -1.74 -11.56
C VAL A 200 -11.37 -1.96 -12.66
N GLU A 201 -11.82 -2.11 -13.91
CA GLU A 201 -10.93 -2.29 -15.07
C GLU A 201 -11.14 -1.23 -16.14
N GLY A 202 -10.10 -0.97 -16.92
CA GLY A 202 -10.21 -0.15 -18.10
C GLY A 202 -9.14 -0.45 -19.13
N GLN A 203 -9.35 0.11 -20.32
CA GLN A 203 -8.39 0.03 -21.40
C GLN A 203 -7.24 0.98 -21.14
N HIS A 204 -6.02 0.49 -21.28
CA HIS A 204 -4.84 1.34 -21.27
C HIS A 204 -4.88 2.33 -22.44
N LYS A 205 -4.53 3.60 -22.22
CA LYS A 205 -4.58 4.67 -23.24
C LYS A 205 -3.82 4.37 -24.52
N THR A 206 -2.62 3.80 -24.38
CA THR A 206 -1.65 3.75 -25.48
C THR A 206 -1.01 2.39 -25.69
N ASP A 207 -1.31 1.39 -24.84
CA ASP A 207 -0.58 0.13 -24.83
C ASP A 207 -1.36 -1.00 -25.50
N SER A 208 -0.67 -1.63 -26.45
CA SER A 208 -1.16 -2.79 -27.18
C SER A 208 -0.49 -4.05 -26.64
N ILE A 209 -1.21 -5.17 -26.67
CA ILE A 209 -0.69 -6.48 -26.29
C ILE A 209 0.45 -6.97 -27.20
N ASN A 210 0.68 -6.32 -28.34
CA ASN A 210 1.80 -6.62 -29.23
C ASN A 210 3.10 -5.86 -28.86
N LYS A 211 3.06 -4.95 -27.88
CA LYS A 211 4.28 -4.40 -27.29
C LYS A 211 4.89 -5.41 -26.32
N ASN A 212 6.14 -5.20 -25.93
CA ASN A 212 6.81 -6.03 -24.93
C ASN A 212 6.56 -5.57 -23.48
N ASN A 213 6.13 -4.32 -23.28
CA ASN A 213 5.79 -3.79 -21.98
C ASN A 213 4.54 -2.89 -22.01
N SER A 214 4.00 -2.66 -20.82
CA SER A 214 2.96 -1.67 -20.56
C SER A 214 3.21 -1.00 -19.23
N GLN A 215 3.03 0.32 -19.20
CA GLN A 215 3.34 1.15 -18.04
C GLN A 215 2.14 2.01 -17.66
N LEU A 216 1.64 1.79 -16.45
CA LEU A 216 0.57 2.57 -15.83
C LEU A 216 1.15 3.64 -14.93
N LYS A 217 0.77 4.90 -15.17
CA LYS A 217 0.94 5.95 -14.17
C LYS A 217 -0.18 5.86 -13.14
N ILE A 218 0.20 5.85 -11.87
CA ILE A 218 -0.72 5.75 -10.73
C ILE A 218 -0.49 6.93 -9.82
N THR A 219 -1.57 7.63 -9.48
CA THR A 219 -1.58 8.74 -8.54
C THR A 219 -2.48 8.36 -7.38
N ILE A 220 -1.94 8.32 -6.17
CA ILE A 220 -2.71 8.04 -4.96
C ILE A 220 -2.88 9.35 -4.19
N ASP A 221 -4.14 9.74 -3.96
CA ASP A 221 -4.51 10.92 -3.15
C ASP A 221 -5.44 10.55 -1.99
N GLN A 222 -5.94 11.54 -1.26
CA GLN A 222 -6.78 11.34 -0.07
C GLN A 222 -8.22 10.87 -0.37
N ILE A 223 -8.67 10.97 -1.62
CA ILE A 223 -10.05 10.69 -2.03
C ILE A 223 -10.12 9.30 -2.62
N TRP A 224 -9.45 9.09 -3.75
CA TRP A 224 -9.43 7.81 -4.45
C TRP A 224 -8.25 7.78 -5.42
N PRO A 225 -7.56 6.64 -5.55
CA PRO A 225 -6.48 6.55 -6.52
C PRO A 225 -6.96 6.74 -7.95
N LYS A 226 -6.10 7.35 -8.75
CA LYS A 226 -6.29 7.61 -10.17
C LYS A 226 -5.29 6.78 -10.95
N ILE A 227 -5.77 6.20 -12.05
CA ILE A 227 -4.97 5.44 -13.00
C ILE A 227 -5.17 6.07 -14.37
N ASP A 228 -4.11 6.10 -15.17
CA ASP A 228 -4.16 6.61 -16.53
C ASP A 228 -4.85 5.65 -17.53
N LEU A 229 -6.18 5.54 -17.45
CA LEU A 229 -7.01 4.69 -18.33
C LEU A 229 -7.77 5.53 -19.37
N ASP A 230 -7.98 4.97 -20.58
CA ASP A 230 -8.72 5.63 -21.69
C ASP A 230 -10.22 5.53 -21.51
N LYS A 231 -10.66 4.32 -21.15
CA LYS A 231 -12.06 3.96 -21.01
C LYS A 231 -12.20 3.11 -19.78
N PHE A 232 -13.03 3.61 -18.88
CA PHE A 232 -13.49 2.89 -17.71
C PHE A 232 -14.53 1.85 -18.14
N ILE A 233 -14.27 0.56 -17.92
CA ILE A 233 -15.21 -0.52 -18.21
C ILE A 233 -15.64 -1.09 -16.86
N GLY A 234 -16.66 -0.45 -16.30
CA GLY A 234 -17.38 -0.93 -15.12
C GLY A 234 -16.66 -0.74 -13.79
N ALA A 235 -17.49 -0.53 -12.77
CA ALA A 235 -17.33 -1.12 -11.46
C ALA A 235 -18.71 -1.10 -10.80
N GLU A 236 -19.18 -2.25 -10.32
CA GLU A 236 -20.11 -2.26 -9.20
C GLU A 236 -19.42 -1.54 -8.01
N GLN A 237 -20.19 -1.08 -7.02
CA GLN A 237 -19.54 -0.42 -5.90
C GLN A 237 -18.74 -1.42 -5.07
N PRO A 238 -17.50 -1.08 -4.69
CA PRO A 238 -16.62 -1.97 -3.93
C PRO A 238 -17.19 -2.27 -2.55
N CYS A 239 -16.93 -3.47 -2.01
CA CYS A 239 -17.43 -3.90 -0.70
C CYS A 239 -16.56 -3.39 0.46
N LEU A 240 -16.48 -2.06 0.53
CA LEU A 240 -15.67 -1.32 1.49
C LEU A 240 -16.52 -0.75 2.62
N SER A 241 -15.92 -0.69 3.80
CA SER A 241 -16.40 0.13 4.90
C SER A 241 -15.98 1.60 4.73
N ASP A 242 -16.59 2.49 5.53
CA ASP A 242 -16.23 3.94 5.55
C ASP A 242 -14.75 4.18 5.93
N GLU A 243 -14.12 3.24 6.62
CA GLU A 243 -12.69 3.25 6.98
C GLU A 243 -11.85 2.35 6.04
N GLY A 244 -12.36 2.11 4.84
CA GLY A 244 -11.97 1.02 3.96
C GLY A 244 -10.57 1.11 3.37
N VAL A 245 -10.15 2.19 2.73
CA VAL A 245 -8.84 2.27 2.07
C VAL A 245 -7.83 3.00 2.95
N ILE A 246 -6.58 2.53 2.98
CA ILE A 246 -5.49 3.26 3.63
C ILE A 246 -5.27 4.59 2.89
N LYS A 247 -5.35 5.71 3.60
CA LYS A 247 -5.04 7.03 3.01
C LYS A 247 -3.53 7.24 2.90
N PRO A 248 -3.04 7.86 1.80
CA PRO A 248 -1.62 8.16 1.67
C PRO A 248 -1.20 9.15 2.75
N LYS A 249 -0.07 8.88 3.40
CA LYS A 249 0.52 9.79 4.38
C LYS A 249 2.04 9.68 4.36
N ALA A 250 2.72 10.73 4.76
CA ALA A 250 4.13 10.68 5.15
C ALA A 250 4.25 11.25 6.56
N TRP A 251 5.15 10.69 7.35
CA TRP A 251 5.35 11.09 8.74
C TRP A 251 6.48 12.11 8.84
N LYS A 252 6.24 13.18 9.60
CA LYS A 252 7.27 14.18 9.86
C LYS A 252 8.38 13.57 10.73
N ILE A 253 9.63 13.86 10.39
CA ILE A 253 10.81 13.41 11.14
C ILE A 253 11.20 14.50 12.13
N GLU A 254 11.25 14.16 13.42
CA GLU A 254 11.69 15.04 14.51
C GLU A 254 12.87 14.45 15.31
N ASP A 255 13.49 13.38 14.80
CA ASP A 255 14.70 12.81 15.37
C ASP A 255 15.87 13.80 15.31
N LYS A 256 16.28 14.32 16.48
CA LYS A 256 17.41 15.26 16.61
C LYS A 256 18.76 14.67 16.20
N THR A 257 18.86 13.33 16.13
CA THR A 257 20.09 12.64 15.69
C THR A 257 20.13 12.43 14.18
N PHE A 258 19.03 12.70 13.47
CA PHE A 258 18.98 12.65 12.03
C PHE A 258 19.49 13.97 11.44
N LEU A 259 20.74 13.96 10.97
CA LEU A 259 21.47 15.17 10.55
C LEU A 259 21.10 15.70 9.15
N ASN A 260 19.97 15.27 8.58
CA ASN A 260 19.54 15.74 7.25
C ASN A 260 18.47 16.82 7.37
N GLU A 261 18.86 18.07 7.08
CA GLU A 261 17.94 19.22 7.17
C GLU A 261 16.99 19.35 5.98
N LYS A 262 17.30 18.68 4.86
CA LYS A 262 16.53 18.76 3.61
C LYS A 262 15.31 17.84 3.66
N TYR A 263 15.50 16.57 3.97
CA TYR A 263 14.41 15.59 3.93
C TYR A 263 13.74 15.49 5.29
N ARG A 264 12.48 15.94 5.35
CA ARG A 264 11.75 16.15 6.62
C ARG A 264 10.61 15.16 6.83
N TYR A 265 10.31 14.35 5.82
CA TYR A 265 9.22 13.39 5.87
C TYR A 265 9.70 12.00 5.45
N LEU A 266 9.15 10.99 6.12
CA LEU A 266 9.30 9.58 5.79
C LEU A 266 7.99 9.07 5.20
N PHE A 267 8.04 8.61 3.96
CA PHE A 267 7.00 7.82 3.31
C PHE A 267 7.49 6.37 3.22
N VAL A 268 6.61 5.40 3.47
CA VAL A 268 6.99 3.98 3.39
C VAL A 268 6.11 3.29 2.37
N PHE A 269 6.72 2.60 1.41
CA PHE A 269 6.04 1.80 0.42
C PHE A 269 6.21 0.32 0.72
N TYR A 270 5.12 -0.44 0.66
CA TYR A 270 5.08 -1.86 0.94
C TYR A 270 4.65 -2.61 -0.32
N LEU A 271 5.50 -3.51 -0.82
CA LEU A 271 5.07 -4.55 -1.76
C LEU A 271 4.64 -5.77 -0.93
N LEU A 272 3.42 -6.24 -1.14
CA LEU A 272 2.85 -7.32 -0.34
C LEU A 272 3.01 -8.68 -1.06
N PRO A 273 3.04 -9.82 -0.35
CA PRO A 273 3.15 -11.13 -0.97
C PRO A 273 1.86 -11.56 -1.71
N GLN A 274 1.98 -12.11 -2.92
CA GLN A 274 0.84 -12.49 -3.76
C GLN A 274 0.08 -13.72 -3.24
N LYS A 275 0.79 -14.72 -2.67
CA LYS A 275 0.23 -16.05 -2.34
C LYS A 275 -0.93 -16.05 -1.36
N ARG A 276 -1.13 -14.97 -0.60
CA ARG A 276 -2.12 -14.91 0.49
C ARG A 276 -3.18 -13.83 0.31
N ILE A 277 -3.04 -12.98 -0.70
CA ILE A 277 -3.90 -11.80 -0.86
C ILE A 277 -5.09 -12.09 -1.78
N SER A 278 -4.96 -13.02 -2.73
CA SER A 278 -6.05 -13.43 -3.63
C SER A 278 -7.03 -14.45 -3.03
N ILE A 279 -7.32 -14.43 -1.72
CA ILE A 279 -8.13 -15.47 -1.06
C ILE A 279 -9.60 -15.53 -1.55
N SER A 280 -10.13 -14.56 -2.29
CA SER A 280 -11.53 -14.56 -2.75
C SER A 280 -11.74 -14.77 -4.25
N ARG A 281 -11.00 -15.69 -4.89
CA ARG A 281 -11.47 -16.32 -6.17
C ARG A 281 -11.28 -17.84 -6.19
N LYS A 282 -11.19 -18.45 -5.01
CA LYS A 282 -11.48 -19.88 -4.88
C LYS A 282 -12.99 -20.02 -5.01
N TRP A 283 -13.47 -20.13 -6.26
CA TRP A 283 -14.83 -20.60 -6.50
C TRP A 283 -15.03 -21.82 -5.60
N MET A 284 -16.04 -21.77 -4.74
CA MET A 284 -16.62 -22.98 -4.19
C MET A 284 -17.15 -23.78 -5.38
N VAL A 285 -16.29 -24.61 -5.96
CA VAL A 285 -16.72 -25.82 -6.63
C VAL A 285 -16.36 -26.89 -5.62
N ASP A 286 -17.34 -27.22 -4.80
CA ASP A 286 -17.35 -28.49 -4.08
C ASP A 286 -17.15 -29.61 -5.10
N PHE A 287 -16.32 -30.59 -4.76
CA PHE A 287 -16.26 -31.87 -5.47
C PHE A 287 -17.57 -32.65 -5.27
#